data_AF-A0A0D6LN46-F1
#
_entry.id   AF-A0A0D6LN46-F1
#
_cell.length_a   1.000
_cell.length_b   1.000
_cell.length_c   1.000
_cell.angle_alpha   90.00
_cell.angle_beta   90.00
_cell.angle_gamma   90.00
#
_symmetry.space_group_name_H-M   'P 1'
#
loop_
_entity.id
_entity.type
_entity.pdbx_description
1 polymer ?
#
loop_
_entity_poly.entity_id
_entity_poly.type
_entity_poly.pdbx_seq_one_letter_code
_entity_poly.pdbx_strand_id
1 'polypeptide(L)'
;MPEKERRGRSGEQSPCNRNRWLLITAIVLSLIGIVILVIVAVLYIRSSNSWEDHSNTDEYLRKLVRQINENSSSTWKAKFNKFGVKNRSYGFKYTRNSTAVREVMEQLQTFFDSDAMKRHIQ
;
A
#
# COMPACT_ATOMS: atom_id res chain seq x y z
N MET A 1 -3.14 84.98 -11.59
CA MET A 1 -3.26 83.77 -12.43
C MET A 1 -2.38 83.95 -13.67
N PRO A 2 -1.72 82.91 -14.22
CA PRO A 2 -2.02 81.47 -14.16
C PRO A 2 -1.08 80.74 -13.17
N GLU A 3 -1.42 79.66 -12.43
CA GLU A 3 -2.01 78.34 -12.75
C GLU A 3 -1.25 77.49 -13.79
N LYS A 4 -0.59 76.42 -13.31
CA LYS A 4 -0.61 75.03 -13.85
C LYS A 4 0.47 74.19 -13.17
N GLU A 5 0.06 73.26 -12.30
CA GLU A 5 -0.14 71.82 -12.57
C GLU A 5 1.18 71.02 -12.50
N ARG A 6 1.37 70.24 -11.43
CA ARG A 6 0.93 68.85 -11.24
C ARG A 6 1.72 67.83 -12.07
N ARG A 7 2.37 66.92 -11.31
CA ARG A 7 2.69 65.53 -11.65
C ARG A 7 3.77 65.38 -12.75
N GLY A 8 4.71 64.45 -12.66
CA GLY A 8 4.54 63.11 -12.14
C GLY A 8 5.84 62.53 -11.60
N ARG A 9 5.67 61.90 -10.44
CA ARG A 9 6.43 60.76 -9.96
C ARG A 9 6.38 59.67 -11.04
N SER A 10 7.34 59.66 -11.96
CA SER A 10 7.54 58.51 -12.84
C SER A 10 8.64 57.67 -12.21
N GLY A 11 8.22 56.63 -11.49
CA GLY A 11 9.13 55.59 -11.07
C GLY A 11 9.64 54.89 -12.32
N GLU A 12 10.84 55.24 -12.76
CA GLU A 12 11.64 54.39 -13.65
C GLU A 12 12.06 53.14 -12.86
N GLN A 13 11.12 52.24 -12.64
CA GLN A 13 11.47 50.85 -12.36
C GLN A 13 11.95 50.23 -13.66
N SER A 14 13.28 50.20 -13.75
CA SER A 14 14.09 49.61 -14.80
C SER A 14 13.48 48.30 -15.37
N PRO A 15 13.25 48.21 -16.70
CA PRO A 15 12.72 47.02 -17.36
C PRO A 15 13.60 45.77 -17.21
N CYS A 16 14.85 45.92 -16.75
CA CYS A 16 15.78 44.81 -16.53
C CYS A 16 15.39 43.88 -15.36
N ASN A 17 14.62 44.34 -14.37
CA ASN A 17 14.24 43.50 -13.22
C ASN A 17 13.05 42.59 -13.54
N ARG A 18 12.14 43.04 -14.41
CA ARG A 18 10.90 42.32 -14.75
C ARG A 18 11.18 41.00 -15.49
N ASN A 19 12.12 41.01 -16.43
CA ASN A 19 12.50 39.81 -17.18
C ASN A 19 13.25 38.79 -16.31
N ARG A 20 14.04 39.26 -15.33
CA ARG A 20 14.70 38.40 -14.35
C ARG A 20 13.69 37.72 -13.42
N TRP A 21 12.67 38.44 -12.97
CA TRP A 21 11.61 37.88 -12.14
C TRP A 21 10.79 36.83 -12.89
N LEU A 22 10.45 37.08 -14.16
CA LEU A 22 9.76 36.11 -15.01
C LEU A 22 10.58 34.82 -15.19
N LEU A 23 11.89 34.93 -15.43
CA LEU A 23 12.78 33.76 -15.52
C LEU A 23 12.83 32.96 -14.22
N ILE A 24 12.95 33.62 -13.07
CA ILE A 24 12.94 32.96 -11.76
C ILE A 24 11.61 32.23 -11.55
N THR A 25 10.47 32.87 -11.85
CA THR A 25 9.16 32.23 -11.71
C THR A 25 9.00 31.02 -12.63
N ALA A 26 9.51 31.09 -13.86
CA ALA A 26 9.47 29.97 -14.80
C ALA A 26 10.32 28.78 -14.31
N ILE A 27 11.51 29.04 -13.76
CA ILE A 27 12.37 28.01 -13.17
C ILE A 27 11.68 27.35 -11.97
N VAL A 28 11.08 28.15 -11.08
CA VAL A 28 10.37 27.63 -9.91
C VAL A 28 9.17 26.76 -10.33
N LEU A 29 8.37 27.20 -11.30
CA LEU A 29 7.25 26.40 -11.82
C LEU A 29 7.72 25.12 -12.49
N SER A 30 8.84 25.15 -13.22
CA SER A 30 9.44 23.96 -13.81
C SER A 30 9.89 22.96 -12.73
N LEU A 31 10.56 23.43 -11.67
CA LEU A 31 10.97 22.58 -10.55
C LEU A 31 9.77 21.96 -9.84
N ILE A 32 8.70 22.74 -9.61
CA ILE A 32 7.46 22.23 -9.01
C ILE A 32 6.84 21.15 -9.90
N GLY A 33 6.82 21.35 -11.22
CA GLY A 33 6.34 20.36 -12.18
C GLY A 33 7.14 19.05 -12.10
N ILE A 34 8.47 19.13 -12.03
CA ILE A 34 9.33 17.96 -11.88
C ILE A 34 9.04 17.22 -10.57
N VAL A 35 8.89 17.94 -9.46
CA VAL A 35 8.57 17.33 -8.15
C VAL A 35 7.24 16.59 -8.20
N ILE A 36 6.21 17.19 -8.81
CA ILE A 36 4.90 16.54 -8.97
C ILE A 36 5.03 15.27 -9.81
N LEU A 37 5.77 15.32 -10.92
CA LEU A 37 6.00 14.14 -11.78
C LEU A 37 6.72 13.01 -11.02
N VAL A 38 7.73 13.34 -10.21
CA VAL A 38 8.44 12.36 -9.37
C VAL A 38 7.49 11.73 -8.35
N ILE A 39 6.66 12.52 -7.67
CA ILE A 39 5.67 12.01 -6.71
C ILE A 39 4.69 11.04 -7.39
N VAL A 40 4.17 11.43 -8.56
CA VAL A 40 3.24 10.59 -9.34
C VAL A 40 3.90 9.28 -9.75
N ALA A 41 5.14 9.32 -10.24
CA ALA A 41 5.87 8.12 -10.62
C ALA A 41 6.13 7.18 -9.43
N VAL A 42 6.52 7.72 -8.27
CA VAL A 42 6.72 6.93 -7.04
C VAL A 42 5.42 6.29 -6.58
N LEU A 43 4.31 7.04 -6.58
CA LEU A 43 3.00 6.51 -6.21
C LEU A 43 2.52 5.43 -7.19
N TYR A 44 2.77 5.62 -8.49
CA TYR A 44 2.44 4.63 -9.52
C TYR A 44 3.21 3.32 -9.32
N ILE A 45 4.53 3.38 -9.14
CA ILE A 45 5.36 2.20 -8.89
C ILE A 45 4.91 1.48 -7.62
N ARG A 46 4.70 2.24 -6.53
CA ARG A 46 4.24 1.67 -5.26
C ARG A 46 2.87 1.01 -5.38
N SER A 47 1.96 1.61 -6.13
CA SER A 47 0.65 1.03 -6.40
C SER A 47 0.76 -0.21 -7.26
N SER A 48 1.57 -0.20 -8.32
CA SER A 48 1.74 -1.36 -9.21
C SER A 48 2.29 -2.57 -8.46
N ASN A 49 3.36 -2.39 -7.68
CA ASN A 49 3.94 -3.48 -6.88
C ASN A 49 2.95 -4.01 -5.84
N SER A 50 2.18 -3.12 -5.20
CA SER A 50 1.15 -3.53 -4.24
C SER A 50 0.09 -4.41 -4.87
N TRP A 51 -0.29 -4.20 -6.14
CA TRP A 51 -1.34 -4.99 -6.79
C TRP A 51 -0.84 -6.38 -7.14
N GLU A 52 0.39 -6.48 -7.62
CA GLU A 52 1.03 -7.74 -8.01
C GLU A 52 1.22 -8.67 -6.80
N ASP A 53 1.69 -8.14 -5.68
CA ASP A 53 1.87 -8.89 -4.43
C ASP A 53 0.54 -9.44 -3.88
N HIS A 54 -0.53 -8.65 -3.96
CA HIS A 54 -1.86 -9.10 -3.50
C HIS A 54 -2.44 -10.18 -4.41
N SER A 55 -2.23 -10.09 -5.73
CA SER A 55 -2.69 -11.14 -6.65
C SER A 55 -1.99 -12.48 -6.42
N ASN A 56 -0.68 -12.46 -6.21
CA ASN A 56 0.10 -13.67 -5.96
C ASN A 56 -0.30 -14.34 -4.64
N THR A 57 -0.52 -13.53 -3.60
CA THR A 57 -0.97 -14.00 -2.28
C THR A 57 -2.38 -14.59 -2.34
N ASP A 58 -3.32 -13.92 -3.03
CA ASP A 58 -4.69 -14.42 -3.21
C ASP A 58 -4.71 -15.76 -3.94
N GLU A 59 -3.88 -15.92 -4.97
CA GLU A 59 -3.78 -17.16 -5.73
C GLU A 59 -3.20 -18.30 -4.89
N TYR A 60 -2.14 -18.03 -4.13
CA TYR A 60 -1.56 -18.99 -3.19
C TYR A 60 -2.60 -19.48 -2.16
N LEU A 61 -3.32 -18.55 -1.51
CA LEU A 61 -4.34 -18.89 -0.52
C LEU A 61 -5.50 -19.69 -1.13
N ARG A 62 -5.90 -19.38 -2.38
CA ARG A 62 -6.91 -20.17 -3.11
C ARG A 62 -6.43 -21.60 -3.38
N LYS A 63 -5.16 -21.79 -3.75
CA LYS A 63 -4.55 -23.12 -3.94
C LYS A 63 -4.56 -23.92 -2.65
N LEU A 64 -4.19 -23.32 -1.53
CA LEU A 64 -4.24 -23.98 -0.21
C LEU A 64 -5.67 -24.38 0.19
N VAL A 65 -6.62 -23.47 0.06
CA VAL A 65 -8.04 -23.77 0.35
C VAL A 65 -8.55 -24.92 -0.52
N ARG A 66 -8.14 -24.97 -1.78
CA ARG A 66 -8.49 -26.05 -2.70
C ARG A 66 -7.90 -27.38 -2.25
N GLN A 67 -6.61 -27.43 -1.91
CA GLN A 67 -5.94 -28.64 -1.43
C GLN A 67 -6.60 -29.20 -0.16
N ILE A 68 -6.96 -28.33 0.79
CA ILE A 68 -7.66 -28.74 2.02
C ILE A 68 -9.05 -29.31 1.69
N ASN A 69 -9.77 -28.67 0.76
CA ASN A 69 -11.11 -29.11 0.38
C ASN A 69 -11.14 -30.38 -0.49
N GLU A 70 -10.07 -30.65 -1.23
CA GLU A 70 -9.90 -31.87 -2.03
C GLU A 70 -9.49 -33.07 -1.18
N ASN A 71 -8.99 -32.85 0.04
CA ASN A 71 -8.66 -33.92 0.97
C ASN A 71 -9.92 -34.61 1.51
N SER A 72 -10.16 -35.85 1.07
CA SER A 72 -11.31 -36.67 1.47
C SER A 72 -11.32 -37.08 2.95
N SER A 73 -10.18 -36.96 3.64
CA SER A 73 -10.08 -37.22 5.08
C SER A 73 -10.45 -36.02 5.97
N SER A 74 -10.63 -34.83 5.39
CA SER A 74 -10.99 -33.65 6.15
C SER A 74 -12.49 -33.62 6.45
N THR A 75 -12.85 -33.47 7.73
CA THR A 75 -14.24 -33.31 8.19
C THR A 75 -14.76 -31.88 8.04
N TRP A 76 -13.89 -30.94 7.67
CA TRP A 76 -14.21 -29.52 7.57
C TRP A 76 -13.77 -28.94 6.23
N LYS A 77 -14.48 -27.90 5.78
CA LYS A 77 -14.21 -27.19 4.52
C LYS A 77 -13.76 -25.76 4.79
N ALA A 78 -12.73 -25.33 4.09
CA ALA A 78 -12.25 -23.97 4.11
C ALA A 78 -12.91 -23.14 3.00
N LYS A 79 -13.14 -21.84 3.25
CA LYS A 79 -13.60 -20.89 2.23
C LYS A 79 -12.64 -19.72 2.17
N PHE A 80 -12.09 -19.47 0.99
CA PHE A 80 -11.26 -18.28 0.77
C PHE A 80 -12.11 -17.01 0.85
N ASN A 81 -11.63 -16.02 1.61
CA ASN A 81 -12.28 -14.72 1.76
C ASN A 81 -11.25 -13.61 1.59
N LYS A 82 -11.30 -12.93 0.44
CA LYS A 82 -10.40 -11.83 0.09
C LYS A 82 -10.47 -10.64 1.05
N PHE A 83 -11.61 -10.42 1.69
CA PHE A 83 -11.83 -9.28 2.58
C PHE A 83 -11.54 -9.61 4.06
N GLY A 84 -11.18 -10.87 4.35
CA GLY A 84 -11.09 -11.36 5.71
C GLY A 84 -12.44 -11.40 6.42
N VAL A 85 -12.46 -12.01 7.62
CA VAL A 85 -13.65 -12.07 8.45
C VAL A 85 -13.59 -10.91 9.45
N LYS A 86 -14.49 -9.92 9.33
CA LYS A 86 -14.60 -8.83 10.31
C LYS A 86 -15.12 -9.30 11.68
N ASN A 87 -15.69 -10.50 11.73
CA ASN A 87 -16.36 -11.04 12.89
C ASN A 87 -15.36 -11.77 13.80
N ARG A 88 -15.23 -11.31 15.05
CA ARG A 88 -14.39 -11.96 16.09
C ARG A 88 -15.09 -13.14 16.78
N SER A 89 -16.39 -13.28 16.56
CA SER A 89 -17.19 -14.40 17.07
C SER A 89 -17.20 -15.52 16.04
N TYR A 90 -16.17 -16.35 16.06
CA TYR A 90 -16.20 -17.64 15.37
C TYR A 90 -17.15 -18.54 16.15
N GLY A 91 -18.22 -19.04 15.53
CA GLY A 91 -19.33 -19.76 16.19
C GLY A 91 -18.98 -21.10 16.87
N PHE A 92 -17.75 -21.28 17.31
CA PHE A 92 -17.33 -22.36 18.18
C PHE A 92 -17.28 -21.86 19.63
N LYS A 93 -17.80 -22.65 20.58
CA LYS A 93 -17.53 -22.41 22.00
C LYS A 93 -16.07 -22.76 22.24
N TYR A 94 -15.28 -21.85 22.81
CA TYR A 94 -13.96 -22.19 23.32
C TYR A 94 -14.13 -23.21 24.45
N THR A 95 -13.95 -24.49 24.14
CA THR A 95 -13.87 -25.53 25.15
C THR A 95 -12.55 -25.33 25.89
N ARG A 96 -12.62 -25.04 27.19
CA ARG A 96 -11.49 -24.81 28.11
C ARG A 96 -10.59 -26.03 28.34
N ASN A 97 -10.66 -27.05 27.48
CA ASN A 97 -9.78 -28.20 27.58
C ASN A 97 -8.40 -27.82 27.00
N SER A 98 -7.66 -27.05 27.77
CA SER A 98 -6.31 -26.55 27.44
C SER A 98 -5.35 -27.67 27.10
N THR A 99 -5.58 -28.88 27.63
CA THR A 99 -4.75 -30.05 27.37
C THR A 99 -4.90 -30.55 25.94
N ALA A 100 -6.13 -30.67 25.44
CA ALA A 100 -6.39 -31.07 24.05
C ALA A 100 -5.91 -30.02 23.05
N VAL A 101 -6.08 -28.73 23.38
CA VAL A 101 -5.55 -27.64 22.55
C VAL A 101 -4.03 -27.68 22.51
N ARG A 102 -3.36 -27.93 23.65
CA ARG A 102 -1.90 -28.03 23.73
C ARG A 102 -1.37 -29.20 22.91
N GLU A 103 -2.01 -30.36 22.97
CA GLU A 103 -1.61 -31.55 22.22
C GLU A 103 -1.69 -31.32 20.70
N VAL A 104 -2.78 -30.69 20.22
CA VAL A 104 -2.91 -30.32 18.80
C VAL A 104 -1.86 -29.28 18.40
N MET A 105 -1.56 -28.33 19.28
CA MET A 105 -0.52 -27.32 19.02
C MET A 105 0.87 -27.92 18.93
N GLU A 106 1.17 -28.92 19.74
CA GLU A 106 2.44 -29.65 19.72
C GLU A 106 2.60 -30.49 18.44
N GLN A 107 1.51 -31.09 17.95
CA GLN A 107 1.48 -31.77 16.65
C GLN A 107 1.69 -30.79 15.48
N LEU A 108 1.04 -29.62 15.53
CA LEU A 108 1.23 -28.56 14.54
C LEU A 108 2.68 -28.06 14.53
N GLN A 109 3.26 -27.79 15.71
CA GLN A 109 4.65 -27.38 15.86
C GLN A 109 5.59 -28.39 15.18
N THR A 110 5.41 -29.68 15.49
CA THR A 110 6.22 -30.77 14.91
C THR A 110 6.09 -30.84 13.39
N PHE A 111 4.88 -30.62 12.86
CA PHE A 111 4.65 -30.58 11.42
C PHE A 111 5.38 -29.42 10.74
N PHE A 112 5.32 -28.21 11.32
CA PHE A 112 6.03 -27.04 10.81
C PHE A 112 7.55 -27.17 10.91
N ASP A 113 8.05 -27.86 11.94
CA ASP A 113 9.48 -28.12 12.12
C ASP A 113 10.02 -29.23 11.21
N SER A 114 9.15 -30.00 10.57
CA SER A 114 9.53 -31.09 9.68
C SER A 114 10.30 -30.61 8.44
N ASP A 115 11.26 -31.42 7.98
CA ASP A 115 12.07 -31.10 6.80
C ASP A 115 11.23 -30.98 5.52
N ALA A 116 10.13 -31.72 5.43
CA ALA A 116 9.20 -31.62 4.31
C ALA A 116 8.51 -30.25 4.26
N MET A 117 8.09 -29.73 5.41
CA MET A 117 7.45 -28.42 5.49
C MET A 117 8.46 -27.29 5.30
N LYS A 118 9.68 -27.42 5.86
CA LYS A 118 10.77 -26.47 5.64
C LYS A 118 11.13 -26.34 4.16
N ARG A 119 11.16 -27.44 3.41
CA ARG A 119 11.39 -27.45 1.95
C ARG A 119 10.21 -26.88 1.15
N HIS A 120 9.00 -26.85 1.71
CA HIS A 120 7.84 -26.27 1.05
C HIS A 120 7.77 -24.74 1.21
N ILE A 121 8.38 -24.20 2.28
CA ILE A 121 8.37 -22.78 2.60
C ILE A 121 9.56 -22.03 1.98
N GLN A 122 10.69 -22.72 1.74
CA GLN A 122 11.87 -22.17 1.01
C GLN A 122 11.68 -22.23 -0.50
#